data_AF-B9Y4L9-F1
#
_entry.id   AF-B9Y4L9-F1
#
_cell.length_a   1.000
_cell.length_b   1.000
_cell.length_c   1.000
_cell.angle_alpha   90.00
_cell.angle_beta   90.00
_cell.angle_gamma   90.00
#
_symmetry.space_group_name_H-M   'P 1'
#
loop_
_entity.id
_entity.type
_entity.pdbx_description
1 polymer ?
#
loop_
_entity_poly.entity_id
_entity_poly.type
_entity_poly.pdbx_seq_one_letter_code
_entity_poly.pdbx_strand_id
1 'polypeptide(L)'
;MRKQAISIALVLSGLVVLAGVLTDWRIASGYVMGAAISALLYWRTTMFCDQVLDQQAAGKIGLIGHFLFSYLLMALPLLIAALVPEVFNIFAAAGGLFLMKVVLILDSVLERREKDG
;
A
#
# COMPACT_ATOMS: atom_id res chain seq x y z
N MET A 1 2.06 -9.73 9.40
CA MET A 1 1.89 -10.22 8.01
C MET A 1 2.43 -11.63 7.89
N ARG A 2 1.72 -12.51 7.19
CA ARG A 2 2.21 -13.87 6.89
C ARG A 2 3.36 -13.80 5.88
N LYS A 3 4.24 -14.80 5.89
CA LYS A 3 5.38 -14.90 4.97
C LYS A 3 4.93 -14.87 3.50
N GLN A 4 3.79 -15.50 3.20
CA GLN A 4 3.18 -15.56 1.86
C GLN A 4 2.80 -14.17 1.31
N ALA A 5 2.08 -13.35 2.07
CA ALA A 5 1.76 -11.97 1.69
C ALA A 5 3.02 -11.14 1.37
N ILE A 6 4.11 -11.31 2.13
CA ILE A 6 5.39 -10.64 1.87
C ILE A 6 5.97 -11.11 0.53
N SER A 7 5.98 -12.42 0.27
CA SER A 7 6.44 -12.96 -1.01
C SER A 7 5.62 -12.44 -2.19
N ILE A 8 4.29 -12.38 -2.07
CA ILE A 8 3.41 -11.83 -3.12
C ILE A 8 3.74 -10.34 -3.36
N ALA A 9 3.88 -9.57 -2.28
CA ALA A 9 4.22 -8.13 -2.39
C ALA A 9 5.57 -7.91 -3.09
N LEU A 10 6.58 -8.73 -2.78
CA LEU A 10 7.90 -8.65 -3.40
C LEU A 10 7.87 -9.04 -4.87
N VAL A 11 7.16 -10.12 -5.23
CA VAL A 11 7.04 -10.56 -6.62
C VAL A 11 6.31 -9.52 -7.47
N LEU A 12 5.15 -9.02 -7.00
CA LEU A 12 4.40 -7.99 -7.72
C LEU A 12 5.21 -6.70 -7.87
N SER A 13 5.88 -6.26 -6.80
CA SER A 13 6.70 -5.06 -6.85
C SER A 13 7.91 -5.21 -7.76
N GLY A 14 8.59 -6.36 -7.71
CA GLY A 14 9.71 -6.68 -8.58
C GLY A 14 9.32 -6.62 -10.05
N LEU A 15 8.17 -7.21 -10.42
CA LEU A 15 7.67 -7.20 -11.80
C LEU A 15 7.37 -5.77 -12.29
N VAL A 16 6.67 -4.96 -11.50
CA VAL A 16 6.32 -3.58 -11.89
C VAL A 16 7.57 -2.69 -11.95
N VAL A 17 8.51 -2.85 -11.02
CA VAL A 17 9.77 -2.08 -11.03
C VAL A 17 10.63 -2.46 -12.23
N LEU A 18 10.78 -3.76 -12.53
CA LEU A 18 11.54 -4.21 -13.70
C LEU A 18 10.92 -3.68 -15.00
N ALA A 19 9.60 -3.81 -15.16
CA ALA A 19 8.90 -3.26 -16.33
C ALA A 19 9.03 -1.74 -16.42
N GLY A 20 8.96 -1.05 -15.28
CA GLY A 20 9.15 0.40 -15.19
C GLY A 20 10.54 0.82 -15.64
N VAL A 21 11.60 0.24 -15.08
CA VAL A 21 13.00 0.58 -15.42
C VAL A 21 13.30 0.36 -16.91
N LEU A 22 12.72 -0.67 -17.53
CA LEU A 22 12.92 -0.96 -18.95
C LEU A 22 12.15 -0.01 -19.89
N THR A 23 11.08 0.62 -19.43
CA THR A 23 10.21 1.47 -20.27
C THR A 23 10.42 2.96 -19.99
N ASP A 24 10.23 3.35 -18.73
CA ASP A 24 10.41 4.72 -18.24
C ASP A 24 10.65 4.66 -16.73
N TRP A 25 11.83 5.12 -16.30
CA TRP A 25 12.23 5.12 -14.89
C TRP A 25 11.22 5.84 -13.98
N ARG A 26 10.44 6.79 -14.51
CA ARG A 26 9.39 7.52 -13.79
C ARG A 26 8.28 6.61 -13.30
N ILE A 27 8.03 5.49 -14.00
CA ILE A 27 7.09 4.46 -13.58
C ILE A 27 7.63 3.74 -12.34
N ALA A 28 8.90 3.33 -12.37
CA ALA A 28 9.52 2.62 -11.25
C ALA A 28 9.57 3.49 -10.00
N SER A 29 10.05 4.73 -10.10
CA SER A 29 10.13 5.67 -8.98
C SER A 29 8.75 6.01 -8.41
N GLY A 30 7.77 6.31 -9.28
CA GLY A 30 6.39 6.60 -8.89
C GLY A 30 5.76 5.42 -8.14
N TYR A 31 5.85 4.23 -8.73
CA TYR A 31 5.35 3.00 -8.12
C TYR A 31 6.00 2.70 -6.77
N VAL A 32 7.32 2.78 -6.65
CA VAL A 32 8.04 2.51 -5.40
C VAL A 32 7.59 3.47 -4.29
N MET A 33 7.44 4.76 -4.60
CA MET A 33 6.93 5.74 -3.63
C MET A 33 5.50 5.41 -3.19
N GLY A 34 4.60 5.12 -4.14
CA GLY A 34 3.23 4.71 -3.84
C GLY A 34 3.17 3.42 -3.01
N ALA A 35 3.99 2.43 -3.34
CA ALA A 35 4.09 1.15 -2.64
C ALA A 35 4.60 1.31 -1.21
N ALA A 36 5.60 2.17 -0.99
CA ALA A 36 6.12 2.49 0.34
C ALA A 36 5.03 3.11 1.23
N ILE A 37 4.27 4.06 0.69
CA ILE A 37 3.14 4.68 1.40
C ILE A 37 2.02 3.65 1.64
N SER A 38 1.74 2.75 0.69
CA SER A 38 0.79 1.65 0.85
C SER A 38 1.14 0.75 2.04
N ALA A 39 2.42 0.37 2.16
CA ALA A 39 2.93 -0.43 3.27
C ALA A 39 2.84 0.31 4.62
N LEU A 40 3.20 1.60 4.64
CA LEU A 40 3.06 2.44 5.84
C LEU A 40 1.61 2.57 6.30
N LEU A 41 0.69 2.80 5.36
CA LEU A 41 -0.75 2.87 5.63
C LEU A 41 -1.27 1.55 6.19
N TYR A 42 -0.89 0.43 5.58
CA TYR A 42 -1.26 -0.89 6.08
C TYR A 42 -0.79 -1.12 7.52
N TRP A 43 0.47 -0.76 7.83
CA TRP A 43 1.00 -0.88 9.18
C TRP A 43 0.22 -0.02 10.19
N ARG A 44 -0.04 1.24 9.84
CA ARG A 44 -0.81 2.17 10.68
C ARG A 44 -2.24 1.67 10.90
N THR A 45 -2.90 1.17 9.86
CA THR A 45 -4.25 0.61 9.95
C THR A 45 -4.27 -0.63 10.83
N THR A 46 -3.28 -1.52 10.70
CA THR A 46 -3.17 -2.71 11.55
C THR A 46 -3.02 -2.32 13.03
N MET A 47 -2.08 -1.43 13.34
CA MET A 47 -1.88 -0.92 14.70
C MET A 47 -3.13 -0.25 15.27
N PHE A 48 -3.86 0.49 14.43
CA PHE A 48 -5.12 1.12 14.85
C PHE A 48 -6.21 0.09 15.11
N CYS A 49 -6.36 -0.92 14.24
CA CYS A 49 -7.30 -2.02 14.45
C CYS A 49 -6.98 -2.79 15.74
N ASP A 50 -5.71 -3.09 16.01
CA ASP A 50 -5.27 -3.75 17.24
C ASP A 50 -5.63 -2.90 18.46
N GLN A 51 -5.37 -1.59 18.43
CA GLN A 51 -5.77 -0.67 19.52
C GLN A 51 -7.29 -0.61 19.74
N VAL A 52 -8.08 -0.60 18.66
CA VAL A 52 -9.54 -0.55 18.74
C VAL A 52 -10.11 -1.85 19.31
N LEU A 53 -9.61 -2.99 18.85
CA LEU A 53 -10.12 -4.32 19.20
C LEU A 53 -9.64 -4.77 20.59
N ASP A 54 -8.35 -4.58 20.90
CA ASP A 54 -7.76 -5.11 22.13
C ASP A 54 -7.92 -4.16 23.32
N GLN A 55 -7.86 -2.84 23.08
CA GLN A 55 -7.84 -1.85 24.17
C GLN A 55 -9.16 -1.12 24.36
N GLN A 56 -10.15 -1.30 23.47
CA GLN A 56 -11.40 -0.52 23.40
C GLN A 56 -11.20 1.00 23.47
N ALA A 57 -9.97 1.48 23.20
CA ALA A 57 -9.52 2.82 23.55
C ALA A 57 -9.81 3.87 22.46
N ALA A 58 -10.47 3.48 21.38
CA ALA A 58 -10.73 4.37 20.25
C ALA A 58 -11.93 5.29 20.50
N GLY A 59 -11.69 6.40 21.21
CA GLY A 59 -12.63 7.51 21.26
C GLY A 59 -12.90 8.10 19.87
N LYS A 60 -14.07 8.72 19.67
CA LYS A 60 -14.51 9.30 18.37
C LYS A 60 -13.45 10.21 17.71
N ILE A 61 -12.69 10.96 18.51
CA ILE A 61 -11.63 11.86 18.02
C ILE A 61 -10.44 11.07 17.46
N GLY A 62 -10.05 9.97 18.11
CA GLY A 62 -8.96 9.11 17.65
C GLY A 62 -9.28 8.44 16.31
N LEU A 63 -10.54 8.01 16.13
CA LEU A 63 -11.04 7.47 14.86
C LEU A 63 -10.94 8.50 13.73
N ILE A 64 -11.46 9.72 13.94
CA ILE A 64 -11.41 10.79 12.94
C ILE A 64 -9.97 11.15 12.58
N GLY A 65 -9.10 11.31 13.58
CA GLY A 65 -7.69 11.63 13.37
C GLY A 65 -6.94 10.54 12.59
N HIS A 66 -7.24 9.26 12.84
CA HIS A 66 -6.65 8.15 12.09
C HIS A 66 -7.00 8.22 10.60
N PHE A 67 -8.28 8.41 10.27
CA PHE A 67 -8.72 8.48 8.88
C PHE A 67 -8.22 9.73 8.17
N LEU A 68 -8.30 10.90 8.80
CA LEU A 68 -7.82 12.15 8.22
C LEU A 68 -6.34 12.06 7.84
N PHE A 69 -5.50 11.58 8.76
CA PHE A 69 -4.08 11.40 8.48
C PHE A 69 -3.81 10.34 7.42
N SER A 70 -4.59 9.26 7.39
CA SER A 70 -4.46 8.22 6.36
C SER A 70 -4.79 8.76 4.97
N TYR A 71 -5.81 9.62 4.84
CA TYR A 71 -6.11 10.29 3.58
C TYR A 71 -5.02 11.27 3.16
N LEU A 72 -4.45 12.04 4.09
CA LEU A 72 -3.31 12.91 3.80
C LEU A 72 -2.10 12.12 3.31
N LEU A 73 -1.79 10.99 3.98
CA LEU A 73 -0.73 10.09 3.54
C LEU A 73 -1.01 9.50 2.16
N MET A 74 -2.26 9.12 1.84
CA MET A 74 -2.63 8.64 0.49
C MET A 74 -2.45 9.72 -0.58
N ALA A 75 -2.78 10.97 -0.26
CA ALA A 75 -2.65 12.08 -1.20
C ALA A 75 -1.18 12.46 -1.46
N LEU A 76 -0.31 12.29 -0.46
CA LEU A 76 1.10 12.68 -0.51
C LEU A 76 1.86 12.17 -1.76
N PRO A 77 1.90 10.88 -2.09
CA PRO A 77 2.63 10.40 -3.27
C PRO A 77 2.03 10.91 -4.59
N LEU A 78 0.73 11.17 -4.65
CA LEU A 78 0.08 11.75 -5.83
C LEU A 78 0.45 13.22 -6.00
N LEU A 79 0.49 13.99 -4.91
CA LEU A 79 0.92 15.38 -4.90
C LEU A 79 2.40 15.51 -5.28
N ILE A 80 3.27 14.67 -4.70
CA ILE A 80 4.70 14.65 -5.06
C ILE A 80 4.87 14.32 -6.54
N ALA A 81 4.12 13.34 -7.05
CA ALA A 81 4.17 12.98 -8.47
C ALA A 81 3.66 14.08 -9.39
N ALA A 82 2.68 14.88 -8.95
CA ALA A 82 2.18 16.03 -9.68
C ALA A 82 3.17 17.21 -9.67
N LEU A 83 3.90 17.41 -8.58
CA LEU A 83 4.88 18.50 -8.43
C LEU A 83 6.18 18.25 -9.18
N VAL A 84 6.62 16.99 -9.28
CA VAL A 84 7.87 16.61 -9.95
C VAL A 84 7.58 15.52 -10.99
N PRO A 85 6.81 15.85 -12.05
CA PRO A 85 6.39 14.87 -13.04
C PRO A 85 7.59 14.31 -13.80
N GLU A 86 8.70 15.04 -13.94
CA GLU A 86 9.92 14.56 -14.60
C GLU A 86 10.55 13.35 -13.91
N VAL A 87 10.31 13.21 -12.60
CA VAL A 87 10.87 12.13 -11.77
C VAL A 87 9.84 11.05 -11.50
N PHE A 88 8.57 11.39 -11.31
CA PHE A 88 7.54 10.46 -10.86
C PHE A 88 6.35 10.42 -11.81
N ASN A 89 5.88 9.22 -12.12
CA ASN A 89 4.62 9.03 -12.84
C ASN A 89 3.44 8.92 -11.85
N ILE A 90 2.45 9.81 -12.00
CA ILE A 90 1.28 9.87 -11.10
C ILE A 90 0.43 8.59 -11.13
N PHE A 91 0.27 7.95 -12.30
CA PHE A 91 -0.47 6.71 -12.43
C PHE A 91 0.29 5.54 -11.81
N ALA A 92 1.61 5.53 -11.94
CA ALA A 92 2.44 4.54 -11.28
C ALA A 92 2.39 4.68 -9.75
N ALA A 93 2.44 5.92 -9.23
CA ALA A 93 2.26 6.19 -7.80
C ALA A 93 0.88 5.75 -7.29
N ALA A 94 -0.18 6.02 -8.05
CA ALA A 94 -1.51 5.50 -7.76
C ALA A 94 -1.51 3.96 -7.73
N GLY A 95 -0.90 3.31 -8.74
CA GLY A 95 -0.75 1.85 -8.78
C GLY A 95 -0.02 1.28 -7.56
N GLY A 96 1.07 1.93 -7.13
CA GLY A 96 1.81 1.56 -5.92
C GLY A 96 0.95 1.62 -4.66
N LEU A 97 0.08 2.64 -4.53
CA LEU A 97 -0.84 2.76 -3.39
C LEU A 97 -1.82 1.57 -3.26
N PHE A 98 -2.11 0.87 -4.36
CA PHE A 98 -2.97 -0.31 -4.36
C PHE A 98 -2.24 -1.61 -3.98
N LEU A 99 -0.90 -1.64 -3.94
CA LEU A 99 -0.12 -2.85 -3.71
C LEU A 99 -0.62 -3.68 -2.52
N MET A 100 -0.69 -3.07 -1.32
CA MET A 100 -1.09 -3.83 -0.13
C MET A 100 -2.53 -4.33 -0.20
N LYS A 101 -3.44 -3.59 -0.84
CA LYS A 101 -4.83 -4.04 -1.03
C LYS A 101 -4.88 -5.29 -1.92
N VAL A 102 -4.14 -5.28 -3.02
CA VAL A 102 -4.03 -6.44 -3.92
C VAL A 102 -3.40 -7.63 -3.21
N VAL A 103 -2.31 -7.41 -2.47
CA VAL A 103 -1.63 -8.46 -1.71
C VAL A 103 -2.58 -9.13 -0.71
N LEU A 104 -3.36 -8.36 0.04
CA LEU A 104 -4.32 -8.91 1.01
C LEU A 104 -5.44 -9.71 0.36
N ILE A 105 -5.96 -9.23 -0.78
CA ILE A 105 -6.99 -9.95 -1.55
C ILE A 105 -6.43 -11.27 -2.06
N LEU A 106 -5.23 -11.26 -2.65
CA LEU A 106 -4.60 -12.48 -3.17
C LEU A 106 -4.27 -13.48 -2.06
N ASP A 107 -3.70 -13.04 -0.94
CA ASP A 107 -3.41 -13.89 0.22
C ASP A 107 -4.69 -14.54 0.75
N SER A 108 -5.79 -13.78 0.85
CA SER A 108 -7.09 -14.28 1.31
C SER A 108 -7.72 -15.29 0.35
N VAL A 109 -7.63 -15.05 -0.97
CA VAL A 109 -8.16 -15.97 -1.99
C VAL A 109 -7.37 -17.27 -2.03
N LEU A 110 -6.05 -17.20 -1.93
CA LEU A 110 -5.18 -18.38 -1.93
C LEU A 110 -5.39 -19.23 -0.68
N GLU A 111 -5.51 -18.62 0.51
CA GLU A 111 -5.80 -19.35 1.74
C GLU A 111 -7.14 -20.09 1.65
N ARG A 112 -8.17 -19.44 1.10
CA ARG A 112 -9.48 -20.09 0.96
C ARG A 112 -9.39 -21.33 0.06
N ARG A 113 -8.61 -21.27 -1.02
CA ARG A 113 -8.38 -22.41 -1.91
C ARG A 113 -7.66 -23.57 -1.21
N GLU A 114 -6.73 -23.30 -0.31
CA GLU A 114 -6.00 -24.33 0.45
C GLU A 114 -6.90 -25.05 1.47
N LYS A 115 -7.91 -24.36 2.03
CA LYS A 115 -8.85 -24.96 2.99
C LYS A 115 -9.99 -25.75 2.34
N ASP A 116 -10.34 -25.43 1.09
CA ASP A 116 -11.45 -26.05 0.35
C ASP A 116 -11.01 -27.26 -0.51
N GLY A 117 -9.70 -27.55 -0.60
CA GLY A 117 -9.12 -28.66 -1.37
C GLY A 117 -8.57 -29.76 -0.48
#